data_AF-A0A4Y8CBM1-F1
#
_entry.id   AF-A0A4Y8CBM1-F1
#
_cell.length_a   1.000
_cell.length_b   1.000
_cell.length_c   1.000
_cell.angle_alpha   90.00
_cell.angle_beta   90.00
_cell.angle_gamma   90.00
#
_symmetry.space_group_name_H-M   'P 1'
#
loop_
_entity.id
_entity.type
_entity.pdbx_description
1 polymer ?
#
loop_
_entity_poly.entity_id
_entity_poly.type
_entity_poly.pdbx_seq_one_letter_code
_entity_poly.pdbx_strand_id
1 'polypeptide(L)'
;MQFLYNKQAGEEFIQLQGENFNHLKARRVKENSELNLRNLQDNFLYNYTILNLTRNSCTLKFLNKKSQNIKQSELNLALAIIDTKILEKTLPFLNELGVKKLHLVFTNFSQRNFKIDLERFEKIIISSCEQCGRNTKMDLIIHQSTQEFVQKFP
;
A
#
# COMPACT_ATOMS: atom_id res chain seq x y z
N MET A 1 -7.38 10.63 -1.43
CA MET A 1 -6.07 10.02 -1.73
C MET A 1 -5.00 11.07 -1.50
N GLN A 2 -4.07 10.79 -0.60
CA GLN A 2 -2.97 11.69 -0.20
C GLN A 2 -1.82 11.68 -1.22
N PHE A 3 -1.55 10.51 -1.81
CA PHE A 3 -0.54 10.33 -2.86
C PHE A 3 -0.91 9.13 -3.76
N LEU A 4 -0.32 9.05 -4.95
CA LEU A 4 -0.41 7.88 -5.85
C LEU A 4 0.82 6.99 -5.70
N TYR A 5 0.64 5.69 -5.56
CA TYR A 5 1.73 4.74 -5.54
C TYR A 5 2.31 4.54 -6.93
N ASN A 6 3.62 4.69 -7.05
CA ASN A 6 4.36 4.27 -8.22
C ASN A 6 5.78 3.84 -7.83
N LYS A 7 6.19 2.64 -8.22
CA LYS A 7 7.53 2.10 -7.97
C LYS A 7 8.65 2.99 -8.53
N GLN A 8 8.39 3.69 -9.63
CA GLN A 8 9.30 4.60 -10.32
C GLN A 8 9.30 6.02 -9.75
N ALA A 9 8.57 6.29 -8.66
CA ALA A 9 8.60 7.61 -8.04
C ALA A 9 10.03 7.99 -7.63
N GLY A 10 10.48 9.14 -8.12
CA GLY A 10 11.87 9.60 -8.06
C GLY A 10 12.52 9.77 -9.44
N GLU A 11 12.01 9.09 -10.47
CA GLU A 11 12.44 9.28 -11.86
C GLU A 11 11.99 10.65 -12.41
N GLU A 12 12.76 11.21 -13.34
CA GLU A 12 12.47 12.54 -13.93
C GLU A 12 11.14 12.55 -14.70
N PHE A 13 10.84 11.46 -15.41
CA PHE A 13 9.61 11.28 -16.16
C PHE A 13 8.98 9.94 -15.83
N ILE A 14 7.66 9.93 -15.63
CA ILE A 14 6.90 8.70 -15.37
C ILE A 14 5.71 8.65 -16.32
N GLN A 15 5.55 7.52 -17.00
CA GLN A 15 4.35 7.27 -17.80
C GLN A 15 3.34 6.45 -16.99
N LEU A 16 2.15 6.99 -16.77
CA LEU A 16 1.06 6.27 -16.14
C LEU A 16 0.10 5.71 -17.18
N GLN A 17 -0.20 4.42 -17.06
CA GLN A 17 -1.16 3.69 -17.89
C GLN A 17 -1.99 2.74 -17.02
N GLY A 18 -3.08 2.18 -17.55
CA GLY A 18 -3.86 1.14 -16.86
C GLY A 18 -4.54 1.62 -15.58
N GLU A 19 -4.46 0.82 -14.50
CA GLU A 19 -5.14 1.07 -13.23
C GLU A 19 -4.75 2.43 -12.61
N ASN A 20 -3.45 2.74 -12.53
CA ASN A 20 -2.96 4.01 -11.97
C ASN A 20 -3.50 5.23 -12.75
N PHE A 21 -3.64 5.10 -14.07
CA PHE A 21 -4.25 6.15 -14.90
C PHE A 21 -5.77 6.24 -14.70
N ASN A 22 -6.46 5.11 -14.55
CA ASN A 22 -7.91 5.08 -14.33
C ASN A 22 -8.31 5.82 -13.04
N HIS A 23 -7.52 5.67 -11.97
CA HIS A 23 -7.72 6.42 -10.72
C HIS A 23 -7.62 7.93 -10.92
N LEU A 24 -6.65 8.40 -11.72
CA LEU A 24 -6.52 9.81 -12.07
C LEU A 24 -7.69 10.28 -12.95
N LYS A 25 -8.08 9.48 -13.94
CA LYS A 25 -9.20 9.79 -14.83
C LYS A 25 -10.52 9.97 -14.08
N ALA A 26 -10.78 9.13 -13.08
CA ALA A 26 -11.96 9.28 -12.21
C ALA A 26 -11.97 10.62 -11.46
N ARG A 27 -10.79 11.19 -11.16
CA ARG A 27 -10.64 12.51 -10.52
C ARG A 27 -10.69 13.68 -11.50
N ARG A 28 -10.80 13.43 -12.81
CA ARG A 28 -10.86 14.46 -13.87
C ARG A 28 -9.69 15.46 -13.80
N VAL A 29 -8.48 14.97 -13.48
CA VAL A 29 -7.27 15.81 -13.51
C VAL A 29 -7.02 16.37 -14.91
N LYS A 30 -6.41 17.55 -14.95
CA LYS A 30 -6.07 18.30 -16.16
C LYS A 30 -4.55 18.38 -16.32
N GLU A 31 -4.11 18.73 -17.52
CA GLU A 31 -2.70 19.09 -17.75
C GLU A 31 -2.28 20.23 -16.81
N ASN A 32 -1.00 20.25 -16.46
CA ASN A 32 -0.38 21.12 -15.46
C ASN A 32 -0.87 20.94 -14.01
N SER A 33 -1.76 19.98 -13.72
CA SER A 33 -2.11 19.67 -12.34
C SER A 33 -0.97 18.94 -11.63
N GLU A 34 -0.82 19.21 -10.33
CA GLU A 34 0.17 18.56 -9.48
C GLU A 34 -0.35 17.27 -8.86
N LEU A 35 0.55 16.30 -8.74
CA LEU A 35 0.31 15.00 -8.13
C LEU A 35 1.46 14.64 -7.20
N ASN A 36 1.10 14.15 -6.02
CA ASN A 36 2.06 13.59 -5.09
C ASN A 36 2.17 12.08 -5.32
N LEU A 37 3.39 11.58 -5.45
CA LEU A 37 3.71 10.17 -5.63
C LEU A 37 4.61 9.65 -4.51
N ARG A 38 4.49 8.34 -4.22
CA ARG A 38 5.43 7.60 -3.36
C ARG A 38 5.73 6.23 -3.94
N ASN A 39 6.96 5.76 -3.70
CA ASN A 39 7.39 4.39 -4.03
C ASN A 39 7.23 3.41 -2.84
N LEU A 40 6.89 3.90 -1.64
CA LEU A 40 6.82 3.13 -0.39
C LEU A 40 8.12 2.39 -0.02
N GLN A 41 9.26 2.83 -0.56
CA GLN A 41 10.60 2.31 -0.29
C GLN A 41 11.47 3.32 0.47
N ASP A 42 11.11 4.60 0.39
CA ASP A 42 11.79 5.69 1.08
C ASP A 42 10.80 6.62 1.81
N ASN A 43 11.34 7.61 2.52
CA ASN A 43 10.56 8.59 3.27
C ASN A 43 10.24 9.86 2.47
N PHE A 44 10.40 9.84 1.14
CA PHE A 44 10.13 11.00 0.31
C PHE A 44 8.70 11.02 -0.22
N LEU A 45 8.12 12.22 -0.26
CA LEU A 45 6.95 12.54 -1.06
C LEU A 45 7.44 13.26 -2.31
N TYR A 46 7.16 12.70 -3.48
CA TYR A 46 7.61 13.24 -4.75
C TYR A 46 6.47 14.02 -5.40
N ASN A 47 6.73 15.27 -5.77
CA ASN A 47 5.74 16.10 -6.46
C ASN A 47 6.02 16.06 -7.96
N TYR A 48 4.97 15.82 -8.73
CA TYR A 48 4.99 15.76 -10.18
C TYR A 48 3.93 16.70 -10.77
N THR A 49 4.15 17.18 -11.98
CA THR A 49 3.12 17.82 -12.80
C THR A 49 2.72 16.93 -13.97
N ILE A 50 1.46 16.98 -14.38
CA ILE A 50 0.98 16.31 -15.59
C ILE A 50 1.39 17.14 -16.81
N LEU A 51 2.36 16.66 -17.59
CA LEU A 51 2.78 17.32 -18.82
C LEU A 51 1.78 17.10 -19.95
N ASN A 52 1.48 15.84 -20.24
CA ASN A 52 0.63 15.45 -21.37
C ASN A 52 -0.43 14.48 -20.88
N LEU A 53 -1.68 14.73 -21.27
CA LEU A 53 -2.82 13.87 -20.94
C LEU A 53 -3.44 13.32 -22.22
N THR A 54 -3.41 12.00 -22.38
CA THR A 54 -4.05 11.30 -23.50
C THR A 54 -5.30 10.54 -23.02
N ARG A 55 -6.01 9.89 -23.94
CA ARG A 55 -7.25 9.14 -23.62
C ARG A 55 -7.01 7.96 -22.65
N ASN A 56 -5.83 7.36 -22.68
CA ASN A 56 -5.46 6.12 -21.97
C ASN A 56 -4.16 6.20 -21.15
N SER A 57 -3.44 7.33 -21.20
CA SER A 57 -2.18 7.51 -20.47
C SER A 57 -1.91 8.96 -20.12
N CYS A 58 -1.04 9.20 -19.14
CA CYS A 58 -0.46 10.52 -18.92
C CYS A 58 1.05 10.44 -18.67
N THR A 59 1.74 11.53 -18.98
CA THR A 59 3.15 11.70 -18.67
C THR A 59 3.31 12.68 -17.52
N LEU A 60 4.00 12.24 -16.49
CA LEU A 60 4.35 13.05 -15.33
C LEU A 60 5.79 13.53 -15.44
N LYS A 61 6.05 14.77 -15.04
CA LYS A 61 7.40 15.31 -14.88
C LYS A 61 7.67 15.64 -13.43
N PHE A 62 8.81 15.20 -12.93
CA PHE A 62 9.28 15.46 -11.59
C PHE A 62 9.49 16.97 -11.38
N LEU A 63 9.03 17.47 -10.23
CA LEU A 63 9.21 18.86 -9.82
C LEU A 63 10.21 18.97 -8.66
N ASN A 64 9.86 18.34 -7.54
CA ASN A 64 10.65 18.36 -6.32
C ASN A 64 10.26 17.19 -5.41
N LYS A 65 11.00 17.02 -4.31
CA LYS A 65 10.68 16.04 -3.27
C LYS A 65 10.75 16.66 -1.89
N LYS A 66 9.94 16.16 -0.97
CA LYS A 66 9.96 16.53 0.44
C LYS A 66 10.24 15.30 1.29
N SER A 67 11.22 15.40 2.19
CA SER A 67 11.42 14.36 3.21
C SER A 67 10.29 14.44 4.25
N GLN A 68 9.66 13.31 4.54
CA GLN A 68 8.68 13.17 5.60
C GLN A 68 9.13 12.05 6.53
N ASN A 69 9.88 12.42 7.57
CA ASN A 69 10.25 11.53 8.66
C ASN A 69 9.07 11.40 9.63
N ILE A 70 8.09 10.58 9.25
CA ILE A 70 6.96 10.24 10.11
C ILE A 70 7.39 9.07 10.98
N LYS A 71 7.30 9.23 12.30
CA LYS A 71 7.57 8.13 13.24
C LYS A 71 6.58 7.00 12.98
N GLN A 72 7.11 5.84 12.62
CA GLN A 72 6.29 4.64 12.43
C GLN A 72 6.05 3.98 13.77
N SER A 73 4.85 3.43 13.91
CA SER A 73 4.54 2.55 15.04
C SER A 73 5.34 1.25 14.90
N GLU A 74 5.74 0.68 16.02
CA GLU A 74 6.41 -0.63 16.12
C GLU A 74 5.41 -1.74 16.47
N LEU A 75 4.10 -1.46 16.38
CA LEU A 75 3.05 -2.40 16.71
C LEU A 75 3.08 -3.62 15.80
N ASN A 76 3.27 -4.80 16.40
CA ASN A 76 3.10 -6.09 15.75
C ASN A 76 1.80 -6.70 16.26
N LEU A 77 0.96 -7.19 15.35
CA LEU A 77 -0.33 -7.79 15.70
C LEU A 77 -0.40 -9.21 15.17
N ALA A 78 -0.80 -10.15 16.02
CA ALA A 78 -1.11 -11.51 15.61
C ALA A 78 -2.62 -11.67 15.45
N LEU A 79 -3.04 -12.19 14.31
CA LEU A 79 -4.43 -12.45 13.98
C LEU A 79 -4.55 -13.92 13.58
N ALA A 80 -5.44 -14.64 14.26
CA ALA A 80 -5.83 -15.98 13.81
C ALA A 80 -6.45 -15.86 12.42
N ILE A 81 -6.12 -16.79 11.53
CA ILE A 81 -6.64 -16.74 10.16
C ILE A 81 -8.17 -16.93 10.18
N ILE A 82 -8.85 -15.95 9.60
CA ILE A 82 -10.30 -15.83 9.44
C ILE A 82 -10.69 -15.91 7.96
N ASP A 83 -11.99 -15.86 7.67
CA ASP A 83 -12.51 -15.81 6.30
C ASP A 83 -11.84 -14.70 5.48
N THR A 84 -11.45 -15.05 4.25
CA THR A 84 -10.74 -14.16 3.32
C THR A 84 -11.45 -12.84 3.06
N LYS A 85 -12.79 -12.84 2.93
CA LYS A 85 -13.56 -11.61 2.66
C LYS A 85 -13.55 -10.67 3.86
N ILE A 86 -13.54 -11.22 5.07
CA ILE A 86 -13.43 -10.44 6.30
C ILE A 86 -12.01 -9.89 6.41
N LEU A 87 -11.00 -10.73 6.18
CA LEU A 87 -9.59 -10.32 6.21
C LEU A 87 -9.32 -9.16 5.25
N GLU A 88 -9.80 -9.24 4.00
CA GLU A 88 -9.67 -8.16 3.01
C GLU A 88 -10.24 -6.82 3.50
N LYS A 89 -11.33 -6.84 4.26
CA LYS A 89 -11.94 -5.63 4.85
C LYS A 89 -11.17 -5.13 6.08
N THR A 90 -10.50 -6.03 6.80
CA THR A 90 -9.73 -5.70 8.01
C THR A 90 -8.36 -5.12 7.68
N LEU A 91 -7.73 -5.53 6.56
CA LEU A 91 -6.39 -5.07 6.17
C LEU A 91 -6.24 -3.54 6.07
N PRO A 92 -7.14 -2.79 5.40
CA PRO A 92 -7.06 -1.33 5.36
C PRO A 92 -7.09 -0.70 6.75
N PHE A 93 -7.99 -1.17 7.61
CA PHE A 93 -8.15 -0.65 8.96
C PHE A 93 -6.90 -0.85 9.81
N LEU A 94 -6.30 -2.04 9.80
CA LEU A 94 -5.06 -2.31 10.54
C LEU A 94 -3.88 -1.49 9.99
N ASN A 95 -3.82 -1.31 8.67
CA ASN A 95 -2.80 -0.48 8.04
C ASN A 95 -2.96 1.01 8.43
N GLU A 96 -4.19 1.52 8.50
CA GLU A 96 -4.51 2.89 8.93
C GLU A 96 -4.20 3.13 10.41
N LEU A 97 -4.44 2.13 11.27
CA LEU A 97 -4.05 2.17 12.69
C LEU A 97 -2.53 2.14 12.91
N GLY A 98 -1.73 1.97 11.85
CA GLY A 98 -0.28 2.00 11.94
C GLY A 98 0.35 0.67 12.35
N VAL A 99 -0.34 -0.47 12.23
CA VAL A 99 0.27 -1.79 12.47
C VAL A 99 1.48 -1.96 11.55
N LYS A 100 2.66 -2.25 12.11
CA LYS A 100 3.90 -2.45 11.36
C LYS A 100 3.91 -3.82 10.70
N LYS A 101 3.68 -4.87 11.49
CA LYS A 101 3.63 -6.25 11.01
C LYS A 101 2.35 -6.91 11.48
N LEU A 102 1.64 -7.51 10.53
CA LEU A 102 0.50 -8.37 10.79
C LEU A 102 0.91 -9.82 10.59
N HIS A 103 0.91 -10.57 11.69
CA HIS A 103 1.17 -11.99 11.73
C HIS A 103 -0.15 -12.76 11.60
N LEU A 104 -0.37 -13.38 10.44
CA LEU A 104 -1.49 -14.27 10.21
C LEU A 104 -1.11 -15.67 10.69
N VAL A 105 -1.84 -16.18 11.67
CA VAL A 105 -1.50 -17.45 12.34
C VAL A 105 -2.59 -18.48 12.08
N PHE A 106 -2.22 -19.63 11.51
CA PHE A 106 -3.13 -20.78 11.45
C PHE A 106 -3.29 -21.38 12.87
N THR A 107 -4.51 -21.32 13.40
CA THR A 107 -4.88 -21.88 14.69
C THR A 107 -5.72 -23.16 14.51
N ASN A 108 -6.04 -23.86 15.60
CA ASN A 108 -6.80 -25.11 15.54
C ASN A 108 -8.19 -24.97 14.91
N PHE A 109 -8.82 -23.80 15.06
CA PHE A 109 -10.15 -23.50 14.51
C PHE A 109 -10.10 -22.59 13.26
N SER A 110 -8.90 -22.29 12.75
CA SER A 110 -8.75 -21.56 11.51
C SER A 110 -9.25 -22.42 10.35
N GLN A 111 -9.99 -21.81 9.44
CA GLN A 111 -10.38 -22.46 8.21
C GLN A 111 -9.09 -22.67 7.35
N ARG A 112 -8.84 -23.92 6.90
CA ARG A 112 -7.59 -24.30 6.20
C ARG A 112 -7.73 -24.46 4.69
N ASN A 113 -8.94 -24.37 4.16
CA ASN A 113 -9.26 -24.72 2.77
C ASN A 113 -9.23 -23.54 1.79
N PHE A 114 -8.61 -22.41 2.15
CA PHE A 114 -8.53 -21.26 1.25
C PHE A 114 -7.11 -20.85 0.93
N LYS A 115 -6.94 -20.48 -0.33
CA LYS A 115 -5.69 -19.97 -0.88
C LYS A 115 -5.62 -18.48 -0.57
N ILE A 116 -4.67 -18.09 0.27
CA ILE A 116 -4.38 -16.68 0.54
C ILE A 116 -3.77 -16.07 -0.73
N ASP A 117 -4.42 -15.04 -1.28
CA ASP A 117 -3.91 -14.26 -2.40
C ASP A 117 -3.11 -13.06 -1.88
N LEU A 118 -1.80 -13.26 -1.75
CA LEU A 118 -0.88 -12.24 -1.24
C LEU A 118 -0.80 -11.01 -2.14
N GLU A 119 -0.92 -11.19 -3.46
CA GLU A 119 -0.88 -10.07 -4.41
C GLU A 119 -2.09 -9.16 -4.22
N ARG A 120 -3.26 -9.76 -4.05
CA ARG A 120 -4.49 -9.02 -3.75
C ARG A 120 -4.40 -8.27 -2.42
N PHE A 121 -3.86 -8.90 -1.39
CA PHE A 121 -3.68 -8.25 -0.08
C PHE A 121 -2.68 -7.09 -0.15
N GLU A 122 -1.58 -7.26 -0.89
CA GLU A 122 -0.61 -6.19 -1.11
C GLU A 122 -1.25 -5.00 -1.82
N LYS A 123 -2.06 -5.22 -2.86
CA LYS A 123 -2.82 -4.14 -3.53
C LYS A 123 -3.74 -3.40 -2.55
N ILE A 124 -4.46 -4.13 -1.70
CA ILE A 124 -5.35 -3.53 -0.68
C ILE A 124 -4.57 -2.65 0.30
N ILE A 125 -3.42 -3.13 0.79
CA ILE A 125 -2.56 -2.37 1.71
C ILE A 125 -1.98 -1.13 1.04
N ILE A 126 -1.52 -1.23 -0.21
CA ILE A 126 -1.02 -0.09 -0.97
C ILE A 126 -2.10 0.96 -1.14
N SER A 127 -3.30 0.57 -1.56
CA SER A 127 -4.44 1.49 -1.70
C SER A 127 -4.84 2.14 -0.36
N SER A 128 -4.76 1.40 0.74
CA SER A 128 -4.93 1.99 2.08
C SER A 128 -3.84 3.04 2.37
N CYS A 129 -2.57 2.76 2.06
CA CYS A 129 -1.48 3.73 2.22
C CYS A 129 -1.72 5.01 1.40
N GLU A 130 -2.12 4.87 0.12
CA GLU A 130 -2.47 6.00 -0.75
C GLU A 130 -3.59 6.87 -0.16
N GLN A 131 -4.56 6.25 0.53
CA GLN A 131 -5.67 6.96 1.18
C GLN A 131 -5.27 7.64 2.48
N CYS A 132 -4.58 6.95 3.37
CA CYS A 132 -4.23 7.44 4.70
C CYS A 132 -2.93 8.25 4.76
N GLY A 133 -2.14 8.23 3.69
CA GLY A 133 -0.87 8.98 3.60
C GLY A 133 0.31 8.28 4.28
N ARG A 134 0.17 7.01 4.64
CA ARG A 134 1.24 6.24 5.29
C ARG A 134 2.43 6.06 4.34
N ASN A 135 3.64 6.26 4.86
CA ASN A 135 4.89 6.21 4.09
C ASN A 135 5.44 4.79 3.91
N THR A 136 5.09 3.85 4.77
CA THR A 136 5.42 2.42 4.62
C THR A 136 4.18 1.56 4.70
N LYS A 137 4.19 0.49 3.92
CA LYS A 137 3.15 -0.54 3.98
C LYS A 137 3.29 -1.37 5.26
N MET A 138 2.16 -1.85 5.77
CA MET A 138 2.13 -2.93 6.76
C MET A 138 2.68 -4.22 6.14
N ASP A 139 3.59 -4.90 6.84
CA ASP A 139 4.11 -6.19 6.42
C ASP A 139 3.15 -7.32 6.80
N LEU A 140 2.96 -8.28 5.90
CA LEU A 140 2.18 -9.49 6.13
C LEU A 140 3.10 -10.69 6.28
N ILE A 141 2.98 -11.42 7.39
CA ILE A 141 3.75 -12.62 7.69
C ILE A 141 2.79 -13.74 8.04
N ILE A 142 2.89 -14.89 7.36
CA ILE A 142 2.04 -16.05 7.61
C ILE A 142 2.81 -17.09 8.42
N HIS A 143 2.16 -17.65 9.45
CA HIS A 143 2.67 -18.75 10.27
C HIS A 143 1.73 -19.94 10.20
N GLN A 144 2.29 -21.15 10.04
CA GLN A 144 1.54 -22.39 9.81
C GLN A 144 0.93 -22.96 11.10
N SER A 145 1.40 -22.51 12.26
CA SER A 145 0.86 -22.92 13.55
C SER A 145 1.07 -21.86 14.63
N THR A 146 0.31 -21.97 15.72
CA THR A 146 0.56 -21.19 16.95
C THR A 146 1.92 -21.50 17.55
N GLN A 147 2.40 -22.74 17.45
CA GLN A 147 3.72 -23.14 17.95
C GLN A 147 4.85 -22.42 17.22
N GLU A 148 4.77 -22.35 15.89
CA GLU A 148 5.74 -21.60 15.06
C GLU A 148 5.76 -20.11 15.42
N PHE A 149 4.57 -19.54 15.66
CA PHE A 149 4.45 -18.14 16.07
C PHE A 149 5.13 -17.88 17.42
N VAL A 150 4.84 -18.70 18.44
CA VAL A 150 5.40 -18.55 19.80
C VAL A 150 6.93 -18.73 19.80
N GLN A 151 7.48 -19.63 18.98
CA GLN A 151 8.95 -19.78 18.88
C GLN A 151 9.66 -18.53 18.35
N LYS A 152 9.00 -17.76 17.47
CA LYS A 152 9.55 -16.51 16.91
C LYS A 152 9.36 -15.31 17.84
N PHE A 153 8.45 -15.41 18.81
CA PHE A 153 8.10 -14.36 19.78
C PHE A 153 7.92 -14.99 21.17
N PRO A 154 9.03 -15.32 21.86
CA PRO A 154 8.99 -15.86 23.21
C PRO A 154 8.42 -14.88 24.23
#